data_AF-A0A5N5QJ92-F1
#
_entry.id   AF-A0A5N5QJ92-F1
#
_cell.length_a   1.000
_cell.length_b   1.000
_cell.length_c   1.000
_cell.angle_alpha   90.00
_cell.angle_beta   90.00
_cell.angle_gamma   90.00
#
_symmetry.space_group_name_H-M   'P 1'
#
loop_
_entity.id
_entity.type
_entity.pdbx_description
1 polymer ?
#
loop_
_entity_poly.entity_id
_entity_poly.type
_entity_poly.pdbx_seq_one_letter_code
_entity_poly.pdbx_strand_id
1 'polypeptide(L)'
;MGAQNSQPLFAMATNRTTSPIPSLRQLFTFYSRIPCPPPNQSMAFLYAPDVEDYILSHCDRTMKNLYFKPSNNAQMRQVFLSRLNSSSFTRWVTLLYIRIHESYLNGDTLQNQARIRWIEDIEHALRTILAHNPEPHEAQDRLGDWLGVLLLRLRMAHISSSYTALRNATPTFLQLAFSDPNLWPADSDSTSIPLTSTIISPRHELANFVLVDSVCSMAFGLPQQVEYDTSLGASPLIQNQHESLLSFPTEFQVTLTEINACRDASSTARDWREIEHRLMTWEAQSGKQDSGWESWMVVAWLAVQESWRHTLLTYLYMAACGASSDDPRVQSSVCQIFRVTGTVKKQESSEVGVPFFVQYLMAGICARSEKHRKIAREQLLEVSESKIWLMSGVDFVPVLDHLWHGAAANGQPIKWSDYMRSRETMLPVVT
;
A
#
# COMPACT_ATOMS: atom_id res chain seq x y z
N MET A 1 49.86 28.74 -57.09
CA MET A 1 49.01 28.81 -58.31
C MET A 1 48.59 27.40 -58.66
N GLY A 2 47.31 27.16 -58.92
CA GLY A 2 46.82 25.91 -59.54
C GLY A 2 46.04 25.01 -58.59
N ALA A 3 44.72 25.01 -58.76
CA ALA A 3 43.72 24.27 -58.00
C ALA A 3 43.66 22.78 -58.37
N GLN A 4 43.26 21.94 -57.41
CA GLN A 4 42.60 20.66 -57.69
C GLN A 4 41.22 20.66 -57.05
N ASN A 5 40.22 20.56 -57.94
CA ASN A 5 38.82 20.32 -57.66
C ASN A 5 38.61 18.87 -57.23
N SER A 6 37.89 18.68 -56.12
CA SER A 6 37.06 17.49 -55.91
C SER A 6 35.82 17.91 -55.11
N GLN A 7 34.67 17.90 -55.77
CA GLN A 7 33.35 18.04 -55.14
C GLN A 7 33.12 16.92 -54.11
N PRO A 8 32.20 17.14 -53.15
CA PRO A 8 31.03 16.29 -53.19
C PRO A 8 29.68 17.02 -53.06
N LEU A 9 28.76 16.48 -53.86
CA LEU A 9 27.31 16.33 -53.69
C LEU A 9 26.57 17.15 -52.62
N PHE A 10 25.66 17.99 -53.12
CA PHE A 10 24.29 18.21 -52.66
C PHE A 10 24.03 18.10 -51.15
N ALA A 11 24.10 19.26 -50.49
CA ALA A 11 23.33 19.56 -49.31
C ALA A 11 21.84 19.76 -49.69
N MET A 12 20.97 18.84 -49.27
CA MET A 12 19.56 19.15 -49.05
C MET A 12 19.38 19.43 -47.56
N ALA A 13 19.39 20.71 -47.21
CA ALA A 13 18.95 21.20 -45.92
C ALA A 13 17.44 20.92 -45.76
N THR A 14 17.08 19.94 -44.94
CA THR A 14 15.74 19.88 -44.37
C THR A 14 15.76 20.68 -43.08
N ASN A 15 15.27 21.92 -43.16
CA ASN A 15 14.91 22.72 -41.99
C ASN A 15 13.79 22.01 -41.23
N ARG A 16 14.15 21.11 -40.31
CA ARG A 16 13.25 20.74 -39.22
C ARG A 16 13.26 21.91 -38.24
N THR A 17 12.26 22.76 -38.37
CA THR A 17 11.81 23.66 -37.31
C THR A 17 11.48 22.80 -36.08
N THR A 18 12.45 22.70 -35.16
CA THR A 18 12.24 22.22 -33.80
C THR A 18 11.31 23.21 -33.12
N SER A 19 10.01 22.95 -33.21
CA SER A 19 9.05 23.61 -32.32
C SER A 19 9.45 23.29 -30.87
N PRO A 20 9.44 24.28 -29.97
CA PRO A 20 9.76 24.01 -28.57
C PRO A 20 8.75 23.00 -28.01
N ILE A 21 9.28 21.98 -27.35
CA ILE A 21 8.51 20.94 -26.67
C ILE A 21 7.49 21.64 -25.75
N PRO A 22 6.18 21.36 -25.87
CA PRO A 22 5.19 21.96 -24.99
C PRO A 22 5.49 21.52 -23.56
N SER A 23 5.46 22.46 -22.62
CA SER A 23 5.59 22.11 -21.21
C SER A 23 4.47 21.12 -20.82
N LEU A 24 4.76 20.19 -19.90
CA LEU A 24 3.77 19.25 -19.35
C LEU A 24 2.47 19.96 -18.90
N ARG A 25 2.62 21.20 -18.40
CA ARG A 25 1.53 22.09 -18.00
C ARG A 25 0.65 22.56 -19.18
N GLN A 26 1.23 22.78 -20.36
CA GLN A 26 0.50 23.12 -21.59
C GLN A 26 -0.23 21.92 -22.18
N LEU A 27 0.34 20.71 -22.10
CA LEU A 27 -0.39 19.48 -22.40
C LEU A 27 -1.61 19.36 -21.48
N PHE A 28 -1.45 19.62 -20.17
CA PHE A 28 -2.57 19.65 -19.21
C PHE A 28 -3.68 20.66 -19.52
N THR A 29 -3.35 21.89 -19.91
CA THR A 29 -4.38 22.89 -20.26
C THR A 29 -5.12 22.52 -21.54
N PHE A 30 -4.45 21.82 -22.46
CA PHE A 30 -5.09 21.27 -23.66
C PHE A 30 -6.02 20.09 -23.33
N TYR A 31 -5.67 19.28 -22.32
CA TYR A 31 -6.35 18.00 -22.02
C TYR A 31 -7.28 18.00 -20.79
N SER A 32 -7.28 19.05 -19.98
CA SER A 32 -8.37 19.35 -19.02
C SER A 32 -9.71 19.62 -19.72
N ARG A 33 -9.71 19.67 -21.06
CA ARG A 33 -10.86 19.71 -21.96
C ARG A 33 -11.02 18.45 -22.80
N ILE A 34 -10.53 17.27 -22.39
CA ILE A 34 -10.87 16.01 -23.09
C ILE A 34 -12.37 15.74 -22.87
N PRO A 35 -13.21 15.78 -23.92
CA PRO A 35 -14.52 15.13 -23.87
C PRO A 35 -14.27 13.62 -23.91
N CYS A 36 -14.93 12.81 -23.08
CA CYS A 36 -14.88 11.35 -23.13
C CYS A 36 -14.82 10.82 -24.59
N PRO A 37 -13.80 10.02 -24.95
CA PRO A 37 -14.10 8.85 -25.76
C PRO A 37 -13.40 7.60 -25.18
N PRO A 38 -13.75 6.40 -25.66
CA PRO A 38 -13.20 5.16 -25.12
C PRO A 38 -11.68 5.06 -25.34
N PRO A 39 -10.98 4.16 -24.61
CA PRO A 39 -9.52 4.05 -24.59
C PRO A 39 -8.85 3.95 -25.96
N ASN A 40 -9.55 3.53 -27.03
CA ASN A 40 -9.00 3.38 -28.37
C ASN A 40 -8.49 4.67 -29.05
N GLN A 41 -9.02 5.86 -28.71
CA GLN A 41 -8.48 7.13 -29.24
C GLN A 41 -7.37 7.74 -28.36
N SER A 42 -7.21 7.24 -27.13
CA SER A 42 -6.21 7.70 -26.15
C SER A 42 -4.88 6.93 -26.18
N MET A 43 -4.81 5.84 -26.97
CA MET A 43 -3.62 4.99 -27.04
C MET A 43 -2.37 5.75 -27.51
N ALA A 44 -2.49 6.58 -28.54
CA ALA A 44 -1.36 7.35 -29.07
C ALA A 44 -0.71 8.26 -28.02
N PHE A 45 -1.47 8.74 -27.03
CA PHE A 45 -0.95 9.51 -25.90
C PHE A 45 -0.16 8.61 -24.94
N LEU A 46 -0.70 7.47 -24.53
CA LEU A 46 -0.03 6.57 -23.58
C LEU A 46 1.28 5.98 -24.11
N TYR A 47 1.40 5.86 -25.43
CA TYR A 47 2.60 5.39 -26.12
C TYR A 47 3.53 6.52 -26.58
N ALA A 48 3.20 7.79 -26.27
CA ALA A 48 4.12 8.89 -26.53
C ALA A 48 5.38 8.73 -25.65
N PRO A 49 6.60 8.89 -26.19
CA PRO A 49 7.84 8.81 -25.43
C PRO A 49 7.83 9.70 -24.18
N ASP A 50 7.23 10.89 -24.30
CA ASP A 50 7.10 11.87 -23.21
C ASP A 50 6.34 11.32 -21.98
N VAL A 51 5.37 10.41 -22.17
CA VAL A 51 4.60 9.81 -21.06
C VAL A 51 5.42 8.75 -20.33
N GLU A 52 6.14 7.93 -21.08
CA GLU A 52 7.06 6.94 -20.50
C GLU A 52 8.19 7.63 -19.74
N ASP A 53 8.82 8.64 -20.34
CA ASP A 53 9.84 9.45 -19.70
C ASP A 53 9.31 10.16 -18.45
N TYR A 54 8.07 10.67 -18.49
CA TYR A 54 7.42 11.26 -17.33
C TYR A 54 7.21 10.22 -16.21
N ILE A 55 6.69 9.04 -16.53
CA ILE A 55 6.47 7.96 -15.55
C ILE A 55 7.81 7.54 -14.92
N LEU A 56 8.83 7.30 -15.73
CA LEU A 56 10.15 6.89 -15.26
C LEU A 56 10.82 7.98 -14.42
N SER A 57 10.73 9.24 -14.86
CA SER A 57 11.23 10.38 -14.08
C SER A 57 10.54 10.50 -12.73
N HIS A 58 9.21 10.29 -12.69
CA HIS A 58 8.46 10.27 -11.45
C HIS A 58 8.86 9.09 -10.55
N CYS A 59 9.03 7.89 -11.10
CA CYS A 59 9.52 6.73 -10.35
C CYS A 59 10.92 7.00 -9.77
N ASP A 60 11.85 7.53 -10.58
CA ASP A 60 13.20 7.89 -10.14
C ASP A 60 13.18 8.93 -9.00
N ARG A 61 12.31 9.95 -9.11
CA ARG A 61 12.12 10.95 -8.05
C ARG A 61 11.51 10.34 -6.79
N THR A 62 10.51 9.49 -6.94
CA THR A 62 9.85 8.82 -5.81
C THR A 62 10.86 7.92 -5.08
N MET A 63 11.61 7.09 -5.80
CA MET A 63 12.65 6.23 -5.22
C MET A 63 13.73 7.03 -4.48
N LYS A 64 14.09 8.22 -4.97
CA LYS A 64 15.03 9.13 -4.27
C LYS A 64 14.46 9.68 -2.96
N ASN A 65 13.14 9.88 -2.91
CA ASN A 65 12.43 10.45 -1.76
C ASN A 65 11.90 9.38 -0.79
N LEU A 66 12.10 8.09 -1.08
CA LEU A 66 11.77 7.01 -0.15
C LEU A 66 12.72 7.03 1.05
N TYR A 67 12.15 6.82 2.23
CA TYR A 67 12.92 6.70 3.46
C TYR A 67 13.85 5.48 3.42
N PHE A 68 13.37 4.34 2.89
CA PHE A 68 14.17 3.13 2.67
C PHE A 68 14.45 2.96 1.17
N LYS A 69 15.70 3.25 0.77
CA LYS A 69 16.13 3.16 -0.63
C LYS A 69 16.24 1.68 -1.04
N PRO A 70 15.72 1.29 -2.21
CA PRO A 70 15.87 -0.08 -2.68
C PRO A 70 17.28 -0.35 -3.19
N SER A 71 17.72 -1.61 -3.06
CA SER A 71 19.05 -2.13 -3.43
C SER A 71 19.44 -1.92 -4.87
N ASN A 72 18.45 -2.07 -5.73
CA ASN A 72 18.67 -2.16 -7.15
C ASN A 72 17.62 -1.33 -7.89
N ASN A 73 17.84 -0.01 -7.89
CA ASN A 73 17.04 0.94 -8.67
C ASN A 73 16.94 0.52 -10.15
N ALA A 74 17.99 -0.08 -10.71
CA ALA A 74 17.99 -0.54 -12.10
C ALA A 74 17.03 -1.72 -12.31
N GLN A 75 17.06 -2.72 -11.45
CA GLN A 75 16.12 -3.84 -11.50
C GLN A 75 14.68 -3.38 -11.27
N MET A 76 14.45 -2.49 -10.30
CA MET A 76 13.13 -1.91 -10.05
C MET A 76 12.62 -1.17 -11.29
N ARG A 77 13.47 -0.36 -11.93
CA ARG A 77 13.15 0.32 -13.20
C ARG A 77 12.79 -0.67 -14.30
N GLN A 78 13.51 -1.79 -14.42
CA GLN A 78 13.20 -2.84 -15.40
C GLN A 78 11.85 -3.51 -15.13
N VAL A 79 11.49 -3.76 -13.86
CA VAL A 79 10.17 -4.29 -13.48
C VAL A 79 9.05 -3.29 -13.80
N PHE A 80 9.27 -1.99 -13.56
CA PHE A 80 8.30 -0.97 -13.96
C PHE A 80 8.16 -0.90 -15.49
N LEU A 81 9.26 -0.92 -16.23
CA LEU A 81 9.25 -0.91 -17.70
C LEU A 81 8.53 -2.12 -18.30
N SER A 82 8.82 -3.33 -17.80
CA SER A 82 8.16 -4.54 -18.30
C SER A 82 6.65 -4.48 -18.09
N ARG A 83 6.19 -3.90 -16.97
CA ARG A 83 4.77 -3.67 -16.70
C ARG A 83 4.15 -2.57 -17.53
N LEU A 84 4.83 -1.45 -17.76
CA LEU A 84 4.31 -0.44 -18.68
C LEU A 84 4.12 -1.01 -20.09
N ASN A 85 4.88 -2.04 -20.44
CA ASN A 85 4.77 -2.72 -21.73
C ASN A 85 3.77 -3.89 -21.74
N SER A 86 3.14 -4.25 -20.62
CA SER A 86 2.16 -5.35 -20.59
C SER A 86 0.82 -4.96 -21.22
N SER A 87 0.28 -3.78 -20.87
CA SER A 87 -0.99 -3.32 -21.42
C SER A 87 -1.17 -1.80 -21.35
N SER A 88 -2.05 -1.27 -22.20
CA SER A 88 -2.46 0.13 -22.13
C SER A 88 -3.24 0.45 -20.84
N PHE A 89 -3.96 -0.51 -20.28
CA PHE A 89 -4.61 -0.36 -18.99
C PHE A 89 -3.59 -0.25 -17.87
N THR A 90 -2.55 -1.09 -17.88
CA THR A 90 -1.45 -1.00 -16.90
C THR A 90 -0.77 0.37 -16.98
N ARG A 91 -0.56 0.93 -18.19
CA ARG A 91 -0.06 2.30 -18.36
C ARG A 91 -0.99 3.35 -17.75
N TRP A 92 -2.29 3.26 -18.00
CA TRP A 92 -3.29 4.16 -17.41
C TRP A 92 -3.33 4.07 -15.89
N VAL A 93 -3.38 2.86 -15.33
CA VAL A 93 -3.36 2.60 -13.89
C VAL A 93 -2.11 3.19 -13.25
N THR A 94 -0.94 2.98 -13.86
CA THR A 94 0.33 3.54 -13.37
C THR A 94 0.35 5.06 -13.43
N LEU A 95 -0.15 5.65 -14.51
CA LEU A 95 -0.26 7.11 -14.64
C LEU A 95 -1.19 7.69 -13.56
N LEU A 96 -2.35 7.08 -13.34
CA LEU A 96 -3.28 7.49 -12.29
C LEU A 96 -2.66 7.37 -10.90
N TYR A 97 -2.00 6.25 -10.61
CA TYR A 97 -1.27 6.05 -9.37
C TYR A 97 -0.30 7.20 -9.10
N ILE A 98 0.52 7.53 -10.08
CA ILE A 98 1.52 8.60 -10.01
C ILE A 98 0.85 9.95 -9.74
N ARG A 99 -0.22 10.28 -10.44
CA ARG A 99 -0.94 11.55 -10.26
C ARG A 99 -1.64 11.65 -8.91
N ILE A 100 -2.22 10.56 -8.44
CA ILE A 100 -2.80 10.45 -7.10
C ILE A 100 -1.72 10.71 -6.05
N HIS A 101 -0.57 10.06 -6.19
CA HIS A 101 0.57 10.25 -5.30
C HIS A 101 1.12 11.69 -5.32
N GLU A 102 1.34 12.30 -6.50
CA GLU A 102 1.82 13.69 -6.61
C GLU A 102 0.90 14.70 -5.92
N SER A 103 -0.40 14.54 -6.10
CA SER A 103 -1.39 15.41 -5.48
C SER A 103 -1.40 15.27 -3.97
N TYR A 104 -1.27 14.07 -3.43
CA TYR A 104 -1.13 13.87 -1.98
C TYR A 104 0.18 14.47 -1.44
N LEU A 105 1.28 14.37 -2.19
CA LEU A 105 2.53 15.03 -1.83
C LEU A 105 2.38 16.56 -1.80
N ASN A 106 1.79 17.13 -2.85
CA ASN A 106 1.64 18.58 -3.03
C ASN A 106 0.46 19.19 -2.25
N GLY A 107 -0.40 18.38 -1.63
CA GLY A 107 -1.62 18.84 -0.97
C GLY A 107 -2.69 19.38 -1.93
N ASP A 108 -2.59 19.09 -3.23
CA ASP A 108 -3.50 19.58 -4.26
C ASP A 108 -4.67 18.61 -4.46
N THR A 109 -5.81 18.87 -3.81
CA THR A 109 -7.03 18.05 -3.93
C THR A 109 -7.96 18.49 -5.06
N LEU A 110 -7.64 19.58 -5.79
CA LEU A 110 -8.53 20.21 -6.77
C LEU A 110 -8.90 19.26 -7.93
N GLN A 111 -8.03 18.30 -8.24
CA GLN A 111 -8.26 17.33 -9.32
C GLN A 111 -8.83 15.99 -8.85
N ASN A 112 -9.28 15.85 -7.60
CA ASN A 112 -9.81 14.57 -7.10
C ASN A 112 -11.04 14.11 -7.88
N GLN A 113 -11.95 15.02 -8.22
CA GLN A 113 -13.15 14.68 -8.99
C GLN A 113 -12.83 14.18 -10.41
N ALA A 114 -11.87 14.81 -11.09
CA ALA A 114 -11.44 14.38 -12.42
C ALA A 114 -10.81 12.97 -12.38
N ARG A 115 -10.00 12.69 -11.35
CA ARG A 115 -9.38 11.38 -11.16
C ARG A 115 -10.36 10.28 -10.80
N ILE A 116 -11.38 10.57 -9.99
CA ILE A 116 -12.48 9.63 -9.72
C ILE A 116 -13.18 9.25 -11.04
N ARG A 117 -13.50 10.24 -11.89
CA ARG A 117 -14.09 9.97 -13.20
C ARG A 117 -13.19 9.10 -14.08
N TRP A 118 -11.88 9.36 -14.11
CA TRP A 118 -10.94 8.53 -14.86
C TRP A 118 -10.88 7.08 -14.36
N ILE A 119 -10.94 6.88 -13.04
CA ILE A 119 -11.04 5.53 -12.45
C ILE A 119 -12.32 4.84 -12.93
N GLU A 120 -13.47 5.54 -12.90
CA GLU A 120 -14.76 5.01 -13.35
C GLU A 120 -14.77 4.65 -14.84
N ASP A 121 -14.18 5.50 -15.69
CA ASP A 121 -14.07 5.27 -17.12
C ASP A 121 -13.23 4.02 -17.44
N ILE A 122 -12.09 3.86 -16.75
CA ILE A 122 -11.22 2.69 -16.91
C ILE A 122 -11.92 1.43 -16.39
N GLU A 123 -12.57 1.51 -15.23
CA GLU A 123 -13.34 0.41 -14.65
C GLU A 123 -14.43 -0.07 -15.63
N HIS A 124 -15.15 0.86 -16.24
CA HIS A 124 -16.18 0.55 -17.24
C HIS A 124 -15.59 -0.12 -18.50
N ALA A 125 -14.45 0.38 -18.99
CA ALA A 125 -13.78 -0.19 -20.15
C ALA A 125 -13.26 -1.62 -19.88
N LEU A 126 -12.63 -1.86 -18.72
CA LEU A 126 -12.15 -3.18 -18.31
C LEU A 126 -13.30 -4.17 -18.16
N ARG A 127 -14.40 -3.76 -17.52
CA ARG A 127 -15.61 -4.59 -17.38
C ARG A 127 -16.18 -4.97 -18.75
N THR A 128 -16.21 -4.01 -19.68
CA THR A 128 -16.69 -4.26 -21.04
C THR A 128 -15.82 -5.30 -21.73
N ILE A 129 -14.49 -5.18 -21.68
CA ILE A 129 -13.58 -6.13 -22.33
C ILE A 129 -13.70 -7.53 -21.73
N LEU A 130 -13.73 -7.65 -20.40
CA LEU A 130 -13.87 -8.94 -19.72
C LEU A 130 -15.20 -9.63 -20.05
N ALA A 131 -16.27 -8.88 -20.29
CA ALA A 131 -17.55 -9.42 -20.74
C ALA A 131 -17.52 -10.01 -22.15
N HIS A 132 -16.53 -9.65 -22.98
CA HIS A 132 -16.37 -10.20 -24.34
C HIS A 132 -15.57 -11.52 -24.38
N ASN A 133 -15.33 -12.15 -23.23
CA ASN A 133 -14.62 -13.43 -23.09
C ASN A 133 -13.26 -13.43 -23.81
N PRO A 134 -12.29 -12.60 -23.36
CA PRO A 134 -10.95 -12.62 -23.92
C PRO A 134 -10.26 -13.97 -23.70
N GLU A 135 -9.21 -14.24 -24.47
CA GLU A 135 -8.38 -15.44 -24.30
C GLU A 135 -7.88 -15.56 -22.85
N PRO A 136 -7.72 -16.76 -22.29
CA PRO A 136 -7.47 -16.95 -20.86
C PRO A 136 -6.29 -16.14 -20.28
N HIS A 137 -5.19 -16.04 -21.02
CA HIS A 137 -4.03 -15.22 -20.62
C HIS A 137 -4.36 -13.73 -20.61
N GLU A 138 -5.08 -13.23 -21.63
CA GLU A 138 -5.51 -11.83 -21.66
C GLU A 138 -6.53 -11.55 -20.56
N ALA A 139 -7.45 -12.47 -20.29
CA ALA A 139 -8.41 -12.36 -19.19
C ALA A 139 -7.69 -12.18 -17.84
N GLN A 140 -6.64 -12.98 -17.59
CA GLN A 140 -5.86 -12.89 -16.36
C GLN A 140 -5.17 -11.52 -16.21
N ASP A 141 -4.58 -10.98 -17.27
CA ASP A 141 -3.94 -9.67 -17.23
C ASP A 141 -4.94 -8.54 -17.04
N ARG A 142 -6.12 -8.63 -17.69
CA ARG A 142 -7.21 -7.65 -17.51
C ARG A 142 -7.80 -7.70 -16.10
N LEU A 143 -7.87 -8.88 -15.47
CA LEU A 143 -8.26 -9.02 -14.07
C LEU A 143 -7.24 -8.38 -13.13
N GLY A 144 -5.95 -8.52 -13.42
CA GLY A 144 -4.87 -7.81 -12.72
C GLY A 144 -5.03 -6.29 -12.82
N ASP A 145 -5.20 -5.77 -14.04
CA ASP A 145 -5.44 -4.35 -14.30
C ASP A 145 -6.69 -3.85 -13.53
N TRP A 146 -7.78 -4.63 -13.54
CA TRP A 146 -9.01 -4.29 -12.84
C TRP A 146 -8.83 -4.27 -11.32
N LEU A 147 -8.15 -5.26 -10.74
CA LEU A 147 -7.82 -5.27 -9.33
C LEU A 147 -6.99 -4.05 -8.94
N GLY A 148 -6.01 -3.68 -9.78
CA GLY A 148 -5.22 -2.45 -9.61
C GLY A 148 -6.07 -1.18 -9.56
N VAL A 149 -7.06 -1.05 -10.46
CA VAL A 149 -8.02 0.08 -10.47
C VAL A 149 -8.88 0.10 -9.20
N LEU A 150 -9.37 -1.05 -8.74
CA LEU A 150 -10.19 -1.14 -7.53
C LEU A 150 -9.38 -0.77 -6.28
N LEU A 151 -8.11 -1.19 -6.20
CA LEU A 151 -7.19 -0.80 -5.13
C LEU A 151 -6.81 0.70 -5.19
N LEU A 152 -6.74 1.30 -6.38
CA LEU A 152 -6.60 2.75 -6.53
C LEU A 152 -7.85 3.48 -6.05
N ARG A 153 -9.04 2.99 -6.41
CA ARG A 153 -10.32 3.54 -5.95
C ARG A 153 -10.39 3.54 -4.43
N LEU A 154 -9.92 2.46 -3.80
CA LEU A 154 -9.85 2.35 -2.35
C LEU A 154 -9.03 3.46 -1.68
N ARG A 155 -7.91 3.87 -2.30
CA ARG A 155 -7.03 4.96 -1.80
C ARG A 155 -7.62 6.36 -1.96
N MET A 156 -8.63 6.50 -2.81
CA MET A 156 -9.34 7.75 -3.06
C MET A 156 -10.70 7.80 -2.35
N ALA A 157 -11.21 6.65 -1.94
CA ALA A 157 -12.47 6.52 -1.24
C ALA A 157 -12.37 7.15 0.16
N HIS A 158 -13.49 7.72 0.63
CA HIS A 158 -13.60 8.11 2.03
C HIS A 158 -13.52 6.85 2.90
N ILE A 159 -12.88 6.91 4.07
CA ILE A 159 -12.59 5.72 4.87
C ILE A 159 -13.83 4.88 5.21
N SER A 160 -14.99 5.53 5.39
CA SER A 160 -16.27 4.86 5.68
C SER A 160 -16.76 3.98 4.53
N SER A 161 -16.29 4.25 3.31
CA SER A 161 -16.56 3.46 2.11
C SER A 161 -15.41 2.51 1.74
N SER A 162 -14.26 2.60 2.40
CA SER A 162 -13.08 1.81 2.07
C SER A 162 -13.33 0.31 2.28
N TYR A 163 -13.97 -0.09 3.38
CA TYR A 163 -14.29 -1.50 3.60
C TYR A 163 -15.28 -2.05 2.55
N THR A 164 -16.30 -1.27 2.17
CA THR A 164 -17.22 -1.64 1.08
C THR A 164 -16.51 -1.73 -0.26
N ALA A 165 -15.61 -0.81 -0.57
CA ALA A 165 -14.80 -0.84 -1.79
C ALA A 165 -13.87 -2.07 -1.82
N LEU A 166 -13.26 -2.42 -0.69
CA LEU A 166 -12.46 -3.64 -0.54
C LEU A 166 -13.33 -4.88 -0.78
N ARG A 167 -14.52 -4.96 -0.17
CA ARG A 167 -15.47 -6.06 -0.40
C ARG A 167 -15.86 -6.19 -1.88
N ASN A 168 -16.07 -5.07 -2.57
CA ASN A 168 -16.37 -5.06 -4.00
C ASN A 168 -15.17 -5.52 -4.86
N ALA A 169 -13.95 -5.41 -4.36
CA ALA A 169 -12.74 -5.88 -5.02
C ALA A 169 -12.47 -7.38 -4.80
N THR A 170 -13.02 -7.97 -3.74
CA THR A 170 -12.83 -9.38 -3.37
C THR A 170 -13.13 -10.37 -4.51
N PRO A 171 -14.25 -10.27 -5.25
CA PRO A 171 -14.53 -11.22 -6.33
C PRO A 171 -13.46 -11.21 -7.43
N THR A 172 -12.95 -10.02 -7.79
CA THR A 172 -11.89 -9.88 -8.79
C THR A 172 -10.57 -10.45 -8.28
N PHE A 173 -10.24 -10.22 -7.00
CA PHE A 173 -9.07 -10.85 -6.37
C PHE A 173 -9.15 -12.37 -6.40
N LEU A 174 -10.29 -12.95 -5.97
CA LEU A 174 -10.49 -14.40 -5.97
C LEU A 174 -10.38 -14.97 -7.38
N GLN A 175 -11.05 -14.36 -8.36
CA GLN A 175 -10.97 -14.80 -9.75
C GLN A 175 -9.54 -14.79 -10.28
N LEU A 176 -8.77 -13.76 -9.97
CA LEU A 176 -7.36 -13.67 -10.35
C LEU A 176 -6.51 -14.73 -9.64
N ALA A 177 -6.68 -14.92 -8.33
CA ALA A 177 -5.92 -15.90 -7.56
C ALA A 177 -6.19 -17.34 -8.02
N PHE A 178 -7.46 -17.70 -8.25
CA PHE A 178 -7.83 -19.03 -8.76
C PHE A 178 -7.45 -19.27 -10.22
N SER A 179 -7.21 -18.20 -11.00
CA SER A 179 -6.75 -18.32 -12.39
C SER A 179 -5.23 -18.55 -12.52
N ASP A 180 -4.45 -18.33 -11.46
CA ASP A 180 -2.99 -18.47 -11.49
C ASP A 180 -2.56 -19.77 -10.79
N PRO A 181 -2.29 -20.86 -11.53
CA PRO A 181 -1.91 -22.14 -10.95
C PRO A 181 -0.57 -22.07 -10.20
N ASN A 182 0.28 -21.08 -10.45
CA ASN A 182 1.58 -20.94 -9.77
C ASN A 182 1.44 -20.53 -8.31
N LEU A 183 0.27 -20.04 -7.90
CA LEU A 183 0.02 -19.66 -6.51
C LEU A 183 -0.28 -20.87 -5.61
N TRP A 184 -0.65 -22.00 -6.20
CA TRP A 184 -1.21 -23.15 -5.51
C TRP A 184 -0.19 -24.30 -5.42
N PRO A 185 0.45 -24.51 -4.25
CA PRO A 185 1.21 -25.72 -3.96
C PRO A 185 0.40 -27.00 -4.20
N ALA A 186 1.08 -28.11 -4.52
CA ALA A 186 0.45 -29.39 -4.87
C ALA A 186 -0.50 -29.95 -3.80
N ASP A 187 -0.28 -29.62 -2.52
CA ASP A 187 -1.06 -30.10 -1.37
C ASP A 187 -2.03 -29.03 -0.81
N SER A 188 -2.33 -27.97 -1.58
CA SER A 188 -3.17 -26.87 -1.09
C SER A 188 -4.64 -27.26 -0.98
N ASP A 189 -5.28 -26.87 0.10
CA ASP A 189 -6.74 -26.87 0.17
C ASP A 189 -7.29 -25.80 -0.78
N SER A 190 -8.31 -26.14 -1.58
CA SER A 190 -8.95 -25.22 -2.53
C SER A 190 -9.88 -24.20 -1.85
N THR A 191 -10.09 -24.31 -0.53
CA THR A 191 -11.00 -23.45 0.24
C THR A 191 -10.36 -22.15 0.71
N SER A 192 -9.04 -22.04 0.76
CA SER A 192 -8.31 -20.88 1.30
C SER A 192 -7.14 -20.47 0.40
N ILE A 193 -6.82 -19.18 0.40
CA ILE A 193 -5.78 -18.61 -0.47
C ILE A 193 -4.39 -18.84 0.15
N PRO A 194 -3.42 -19.48 -0.56
CA PRO A 194 -2.06 -19.67 -0.08
C PRO A 194 -1.36 -18.33 0.14
N LEU A 195 -1.27 -17.90 1.40
CA LEU A 195 -0.87 -16.53 1.74
C LEU A 195 0.55 -16.21 1.27
N THR A 196 1.49 -17.08 1.62
CA THR A 196 2.91 -16.88 1.34
C THR A 196 3.17 -16.80 -0.17
N SER A 197 2.59 -17.72 -0.96
CA SER A 197 2.66 -17.72 -2.42
C SER A 197 2.06 -16.45 -3.04
N THR A 198 0.95 -15.97 -2.47
CA THR A 198 0.25 -14.77 -2.93
C THR A 198 1.08 -13.51 -2.69
N ILE A 199 1.74 -13.39 -1.53
CA ILE A 199 2.56 -12.21 -1.21
C ILE A 199 3.83 -12.14 -2.05
N ILE A 200 4.48 -13.28 -2.33
CA ILE A 200 5.69 -13.33 -3.17
C ILE A 200 5.40 -13.30 -4.67
N SER A 201 4.13 -13.30 -5.06
CA SER A 201 3.74 -13.31 -6.46
C SER A 201 4.33 -12.09 -7.21
N PRO A 202 4.77 -12.27 -8.47
CA PRO A 202 5.15 -11.14 -9.32
C PRO A 202 3.96 -10.21 -9.65
N ARG A 203 2.72 -10.62 -9.37
CA ARG A 203 1.51 -9.79 -9.49
C ARG A 203 1.30 -9.00 -8.20
N HIS A 204 1.84 -7.78 -8.15
CA HIS A 204 1.80 -6.93 -6.95
C HIS A 204 0.40 -6.58 -6.45
N GLU A 205 -0.59 -6.61 -7.34
CA GLU A 205 -1.98 -6.33 -7.02
C GLU A 205 -2.52 -7.35 -6.02
N LEU A 206 -2.08 -8.61 -6.11
CA LEU A 206 -2.41 -9.66 -5.15
C LEU A 206 -1.80 -9.37 -3.78
N ALA A 207 -0.49 -9.13 -3.71
CA ALA A 207 0.20 -8.82 -2.45
C ALA A 207 -0.37 -7.56 -1.78
N ASN A 208 -0.69 -6.53 -2.58
CA ASN A 208 -1.32 -5.31 -2.11
C ASN A 208 -2.73 -5.59 -1.57
N PHE A 209 -3.57 -6.38 -2.25
CA PHE A 209 -4.88 -6.76 -1.75
C PHE A 209 -4.79 -7.47 -0.38
N VAL A 210 -3.89 -8.44 -0.23
CA VAL A 210 -3.68 -9.15 1.05
C VAL A 210 -3.29 -8.18 2.16
N LEU A 211 -2.41 -7.23 1.89
CA LEU A 211 -1.99 -6.24 2.87
C LEU A 211 -3.17 -5.35 3.28
N VAL A 212 -3.92 -4.86 2.29
CA VAL A 212 -5.10 -4.04 2.50
C VAL A 212 -6.11 -4.79 3.37
N ASP A 213 -6.43 -6.02 3.01
CA ASP A 213 -7.45 -6.83 3.67
C ASP A 213 -7.07 -7.14 5.13
N SER A 214 -5.82 -7.56 5.36
CA SER A 214 -5.31 -7.84 6.71
C SER A 214 -5.25 -6.59 7.60
N VAL A 215 -4.80 -5.45 7.08
CA VAL A 215 -4.70 -4.19 7.82
C VAL A 215 -6.07 -3.55 8.04
N CYS A 216 -6.96 -3.57 7.04
CA CYS A 216 -8.34 -3.11 7.21
C CYS A 216 -9.09 -3.98 8.24
N SER A 217 -8.92 -5.30 8.20
CA SER A 217 -9.49 -6.20 9.19
C SER A 217 -9.09 -5.79 10.62
N MET A 218 -7.81 -5.51 10.86
CA MET A 218 -7.36 -5.03 12.18
C MET A 218 -7.88 -3.64 12.51
N ALA A 219 -7.72 -2.66 11.61
CA ALA A 219 -8.04 -1.26 11.89
C ALA A 219 -9.56 -1.05 12.10
N PHE A 220 -10.40 -1.70 11.31
CA PHE A 220 -11.86 -1.66 11.51
C PHE A 220 -12.34 -2.70 12.53
N GLY A 221 -11.50 -3.66 12.89
CA GLY A 221 -11.86 -4.83 13.71
C GLY A 221 -12.98 -5.69 13.10
N LEU A 222 -13.05 -5.72 11.77
CA LEU A 222 -14.01 -6.50 10.99
C LEU A 222 -13.31 -7.74 10.41
N PRO A 223 -14.05 -8.83 10.09
CA PRO A 223 -13.46 -9.99 9.45
C PRO A 223 -12.73 -9.66 8.15
N GLN A 224 -11.71 -10.46 7.86
CA GLN A 224 -11.04 -10.45 6.57
C GLN A 224 -12.03 -10.81 5.45
N GLN A 225 -11.81 -10.30 4.24
CA GLN A 225 -12.66 -10.63 3.10
C GLN A 225 -12.43 -12.05 2.58
N VAL A 226 -11.25 -12.61 2.83
CA VAL A 226 -10.83 -13.90 2.31
C VAL A 226 -10.18 -14.72 3.41
N GLU A 227 -10.39 -16.04 3.37
CA GLU A 227 -9.68 -17.00 4.20
C GLU A 227 -8.30 -17.28 3.61
N TYR A 228 -7.26 -17.10 4.42
CA TYR A 228 -5.88 -17.32 4.01
C TYR A 228 -5.33 -18.58 4.66
N ASP A 229 -4.64 -19.40 3.87
CA ASP A 229 -3.81 -20.49 4.39
C ASP A 229 -2.44 -19.94 4.78
N THR A 230 -2.10 -20.07 6.06
CA THR A 230 -0.80 -19.69 6.62
C THR A 230 0.07 -20.90 6.98
N SER A 231 -0.30 -22.11 6.56
CA SER A 231 0.37 -23.39 6.87
C SER A 231 1.87 -23.35 6.58
N LEU A 232 2.25 -22.83 5.42
CA LEU A 232 3.63 -22.71 4.95
C LEU A 232 4.51 -21.76 5.79
N GLY A 233 3.88 -20.97 6.67
CA GLY A 233 4.54 -19.95 7.46
C GLY A 233 5.27 -18.90 6.62
N ALA A 234 5.91 -17.96 7.30
CA ALA A 234 6.99 -17.19 6.68
C ALA A 234 8.23 -18.08 6.67
N SER A 235 8.49 -18.79 5.56
CA SER A 235 9.86 -19.19 5.20
C SER A 235 10.76 -17.94 5.29
N PRO A 236 12.10 -18.00 5.50
CA PRO A 236 12.95 -16.79 5.44
C PRO A 236 12.82 -16.16 4.06
N LEU A 237 11.82 -15.28 3.96
CA LEU A 237 11.22 -14.84 2.72
C LEU A 237 12.24 -13.94 2.06
N ILE A 238 12.36 -14.14 0.75
CA ILE A 238 13.08 -13.22 -0.12
C ILE A 238 12.51 -11.82 0.17
N GLN A 239 13.35 -10.92 0.69
CA GLN A 239 12.99 -9.53 0.97
C GLN A 239 12.22 -8.98 -0.23
N ASN A 240 10.92 -8.79 -0.04
CA ASN A 240 10.04 -8.42 -1.14
C ASN A 240 10.19 -6.91 -1.40
N GLN A 241 10.12 -6.50 -2.68
CA GLN A 241 10.30 -5.10 -3.07
C GLN A 241 9.26 -4.16 -2.42
N HIS A 242 8.13 -4.72 -1.98
CA HIS A 242 7.05 -4.01 -1.31
C HIS A 242 7.32 -3.66 0.16
N GLU A 243 8.24 -4.37 0.83
CA GLU A 243 8.55 -4.14 2.25
C GLU A 243 9.12 -2.73 2.49
N SER A 244 10.03 -2.29 1.62
CA SER A 244 10.66 -0.97 1.70
C SER A 244 9.67 0.17 1.39
N LEU A 245 8.71 -0.06 0.50
CA LEU A 245 7.74 0.95 0.10
C LEU A 245 6.72 1.22 1.21
N LEU A 246 6.21 0.17 1.84
CA LEU A 246 5.11 0.27 2.80
C LEU A 246 5.58 0.19 4.26
N SER A 247 6.90 0.04 4.48
CA SER A 247 7.50 -0.14 5.81
C SER A 247 6.82 -1.25 6.61
N PHE A 248 6.49 -2.34 5.92
CA PHE A 248 5.74 -3.45 6.44
C PHE A 248 6.50 -4.75 6.12
N PRO A 249 7.14 -5.38 7.12
CA PRO A 249 7.85 -6.65 6.93
C PRO A 249 6.88 -7.79 6.56
N THR A 250 7.21 -8.60 5.55
CA THR A 250 6.30 -9.64 5.05
C THR A 250 5.93 -10.68 6.12
N GLU A 251 6.87 -11.04 7.00
CA GLU A 251 6.63 -11.99 8.10
C GLU A 251 5.54 -11.52 9.08
N PHE A 252 5.44 -10.21 9.28
CA PHE A 252 4.40 -9.61 10.11
C PHE A 252 3.06 -9.57 9.38
N GLN A 253 3.04 -9.76 8.06
CA GLN A 253 1.80 -9.81 7.27
C GLN A 253 1.13 -11.13 7.56
N VAL A 254 1.90 -12.22 7.45
CA VAL A 254 1.49 -13.58 7.83
C VAL A 254 0.98 -13.59 9.26
N THR A 255 1.76 -13.02 10.18
CA THR A 255 1.36 -12.96 11.59
C THR A 255 0.08 -12.17 11.82
N LEU A 256 -0.11 -11.04 11.13
CA LEU A 256 -1.34 -10.23 11.24
C LEU A 256 -2.58 -11.01 10.77
N THR A 257 -2.49 -11.72 9.64
CA THR A 257 -3.55 -12.64 9.16
C THR A 257 -3.89 -13.71 10.18
N GLU A 258 -2.89 -14.32 10.81
CA GLU A 258 -3.12 -15.35 11.83
C GLU A 258 -3.84 -14.76 13.07
N ILE A 259 -3.44 -13.57 13.52
CA ILE A 259 -4.12 -12.90 14.64
C ILE A 259 -5.57 -12.58 14.28
N ASN A 260 -5.83 -12.11 13.04
CA ASN A 260 -7.19 -11.86 12.56
C ASN A 260 -8.02 -13.15 12.58
N ALA A 261 -7.48 -14.27 12.08
CA ALA A 261 -8.14 -15.57 12.12
C ALA A 261 -8.44 -16.03 13.57
N CYS A 262 -7.51 -15.83 14.51
CA CYS A 262 -7.74 -16.11 15.93
C CYS A 262 -8.85 -15.26 16.54
N ARG A 263 -8.85 -13.95 16.27
CA ARG A 263 -9.88 -13.01 16.75
C ARG A 263 -11.27 -13.42 16.25
N ASP A 264 -11.37 -13.82 14.99
CA ASP A 264 -12.62 -14.19 14.34
C ASP A 264 -13.06 -15.64 14.63
N ALA A 265 -12.28 -16.38 15.42
CA ALA A 265 -12.49 -17.80 15.70
C ALA A 265 -12.64 -18.66 14.42
N SER A 266 -11.82 -18.34 13.40
CA SER A 266 -11.77 -19.10 12.14
C SER A 266 -11.42 -20.57 12.40
N SER A 267 -11.95 -21.48 11.58
CA SER A 267 -11.54 -22.89 11.59
C SER A 267 -10.07 -23.11 11.24
N THR A 268 -9.45 -22.16 10.54
CA THR A 268 -8.02 -22.19 10.18
C THR A 268 -7.12 -21.50 11.21
N ALA A 269 -7.70 -20.98 12.31
CA ALA A 269 -6.94 -20.25 13.31
C ALA A 269 -5.93 -21.15 14.05
N ARG A 270 -4.68 -20.68 14.16
CA ARG A 270 -3.66 -21.31 15.00
C ARG A 270 -3.90 -21.03 16.49
N ASP A 271 -3.24 -21.77 17.37
CA ASP A 271 -3.20 -21.39 18.78
C ASP A 271 -2.47 -20.05 18.91
N TRP A 272 -3.14 -19.07 19.52
CA TRP A 272 -2.60 -17.74 19.76
C TRP A 272 -1.28 -17.78 20.55
N ARG A 273 -1.05 -18.82 21.36
CA ARG A 273 0.21 -19.02 22.12
C ARG A 273 1.40 -19.31 21.21
N GLU A 274 1.20 -20.00 20.09
CA GLU A 274 2.26 -20.22 19.10
C GLU A 274 2.65 -18.89 18.44
N ILE A 275 1.65 -18.06 18.13
CA ILE A 275 1.85 -16.72 17.59
C ILE A 275 2.60 -15.83 18.58
N GLU A 276 2.18 -15.83 19.85
CA GLU A 276 2.84 -15.10 20.94
C GLU A 276 4.31 -15.53 21.06
N HIS A 277 4.56 -16.84 21.14
CA HIS A 277 5.91 -17.38 21.27
C HIS A 277 6.79 -16.90 20.12
N ARG A 278 6.31 -16.99 18.87
CA ARG A 278 7.04 -16.55 17.67
C ARG A 278 7.36 -15.06 17.73
N LEU A 279 6.41 -14.20 18.12
CA LEU A 279 6.63 -12.76 18.26
C LEU A 279 7.58 -12.39 19.41
N MET A 280 7.64 -13.21 20.46
CA MET A 280 8.51 -12.99 21.62
C MET A 280 9.94 -13.46 21.39
N THR A 281 10.15 -14.51 20.60
CA THR A 281 11.48 -15.03 20.24
C THR A 281 12.04 -14.42 18.96
N TRP A 282 11.24 -13.64 18.23
CA TRP A 282 11.68 -12.97 17.02
C TRP A 282 12.72 -11.90 17.34
N GLU A 283 13.74 -11.79 16.49
CA GLU A 283 14.82 -10.82 16.62
C GLU A 283 14.88 -9.92 15.39
N ALA A 284 15.13 -8.64 15.63
CA ALA A 284 15.24 -7.66 14.57
C ALA A 284 16.42 -7.93 13.66
N GLN A 285 16.13 -7.93 12.36
CA GLN A 285 17.10 -8.20 11.33
C GLN A 285 17.36 -6.92 10.56
N SER A 286 18.64 -6.56 10.40
CA SER A 286 19.07 -5.41 9.61
C SER A 286 18.71 -5.47 8.12
N GLY A 287 17.93 -6.49 7.68
CA GLY A 287 17.82 -6.94 6.31
C GLY A 287 19.13 -7.55 5.82
N LYS A 288 19.12 -8.19 4.63
CA LYS A 288 20.37 -8.40 3.90
C LYS A 288 20.94 -7.02 3.67
N GLN A 289 22.00 -6.69 4.41
CA GLN A 289 22.59 -5.36 4.44
C GLN A 289 22.86 -4.91 3.02
N ASP A 290 21.98 -4.04 2.56
CA ASP A 290 22.03 -3.52 1.23
C ASP A 290 23.15 -2.50 1.23
N SER A 291 24.16 -2.68 0.39
CA SER A 291 25.43 -1.94 0.49
C SER A 291 25.29 -0.42 0.34
N GLY A 292 24.09 0.07 0.03
CA GLY A 292 23.73 1.49 -0.06
C GLY A 292 22.97 2.08 1.14
N TRP A 293 22.69 1.33 2.22
CA TRP A 293 21.99 1.88 3.39
C TRP A 293 22.94 2.61 4.35
N GLU A 294 22.55 3.82 4.73
CA GLU A 294 23.24 4.59 5.77
C GLU A 294 22.86 4.04 7.17
N SER A 295 23.73 4.22 8.16
CA SER A 295 23.50 3.67 9.52
C SER A 295 22.18 4.11 10.14
N TRP A 296 21.72 5.33 9.86
CA TRP A 296 20.42 5.82 10.34
C TRP A 296 19.23 5.12 9.67
N MET A 297 19.36 4.69 8.41
CA MET A 297 18.34 3.89 7.71
C MET A 297 18.22 2.52 8.35
N VAL A 298 19.36 1.90 8.67
CA VAL A 298 19.40 0.61 9.39
C VAL A 298 18.71 0.73 10.75
N VAL A 299 19.04 1.77 11.54
CA VAL A 299 18.39 2.01 12.85
C VAL A 299 16.89 2.21 12.69
N ALA A 300 16.47 2.99 11.70
CA ALA A 300 15.05 3.22 11.45
C ALA A 300 14.32 1.97 10.98
N TRP A 301 14.96 1.10 10.20
CA TRP A 301 14.37 -0.16 9.77
C TRP A 301 14.20 -1.13 10.95
N LEU A 302 15.21 -1.24 11.82
CA LEU A 302 15.08 -2.00 13.06
C LEU A 302 13.95 -1.45 13.94
N ALA A 303 13.79 -0.12 13.98
CA ALA A 303 12.68 0.50 14.69
C ALA A 303 11.31 0.19 14.05
N VAL A 304 11.22 0.17 12.71
CA VAL A 304 10.02 -0.30 11.99
C VAL A 304 9.66 -1.71 12.42
N GLN A 305 10.60 -2.64 12.34
CA GLN A 305 10.29 -4.02 12.64
C GLN A 305 9.91 -4.22 14.12
N GLU A 306 10.66 -3.62 15.04
CA GLU A 306 10.40 -3.75 16.47
C GLU A 306 9.07 -3.10 16.88
N SER A 307 8.72 -1.97 16.24
CA SER A 307 7.41 -1.34 16.44
C SER A 307 6.26 -2.22 15.92
N TRP A 308 6.44 -2.92 14.81
CA TRP A 308 5.47 -3.89 14.29
C TRP A 308 5.31 -5.08 15.22
N ARG A 309 6.40 -5.65 15.72
CA ARG A 309 6.38 -6.76 16.68
C ARG A 309 5.54 -6.41 17.91
N HIS A 310 5.76 -5.24 18.51
CA HIS A 310 4.97 -4.78 19.66
C HIS A 310 3.53 -4.41 19.31
N THR A 311 3.29 -3.92 18.09
CA THR A 311 1.94 -3.65 17.59
C THR A 311 1.13 -4.94 17.47
N LEU A 312 1.72 -5.99 16.90
CA LEU A 312 1.10 -7.31 16.77
C LEU A 312 0.89 -7.99 18.13
N LEU A 313 1.85 -7.89 19.05
CA LEU A 313 1.66 -8.40 20.43
C LEU A 313 0.49 -7.69 21.13
N THR A 314 0.43 -6.37 21.02
CA THR A 314 -0.68 -5.58 21.58
C THR A 314 -2.03 -6.01 21.00
N TYR A 315 -2.09 -6.17 19.68
CA TYR A 315 -3.30 -6.59 18.98
C TYR A 315 -3.71 -8.03 19.34
N LEU A 316 -2.76 -8.98 19.37
CA LEU A 316 -2.96 -10.36 19.80
C LEU A 316 -3.58 -10.43 21.20
N TYR A 317 -3.01 -9.70 22.16
CA TYR A 317 -3.51 -9.72 23.54
C TYR A 317 -4.92 -9.14 23.64
N MET A 318 -5.17 -7.98 23.03
CA MET A 318 -6.47 -7.34 23.18
C MET A 318 -7.58 -8.03 22.38
N ALA A 319 -7.31 -8.35 21.12
CA ALA A 319 -8.33 -8.81 20.17
C ALA A 319 -8.54 -10.33 20.22
N ALA A 320 -7.47 -11.13 20.29
CA ALA A 320 -7.58 -12.58 20.33
C ALA A 320 -7.66 -13.14 21.77
N CYS A 321 -6.90 -12.57 22.71
CA CYS A 321 -6.89 -13.07 24.10
C CYS A 321 -7.94 -12.39 25.01
N GLY A 322 -8.59 -11.32 24.53
CA GLY A 322 -9.55 -10.55 25.32
C GLY A 322 -8.95 -9.76 26.49
N ALA A 323 -7.63 -9.52 26.46
CA ALA A 323 -6.94 -8.76 27.49
C ALA A 323 -7.41 -7.29 27.49
N SER A 324 -7.29 -6.67 28.66
CA SER A 324 -7.58 -5.27 28.84
C SER A 324 -6.34 -4.42 28.60
N SER A 325 -6.51 -3.14 28.28
CA SER A 325 -5.40 -2.23 28.01
C SER A 325 -4.45 -2.07 29.21
N ASP A 326 -4.89 -2.34 30.44
CA ASP A 326 -4.04 -2.31 31.64
C ASP A 326 -3.26 -3.60 31.91
N ASP A 327 -3.40 -4.64 31.08
CA ASP A 327 -2.53 -5.82 31.13
C ASP A 327 -1.07 -5.37 31.02
N PRO A 328 -0.17 -5.82 31.94
CA PRO A 328 1.23 -5.42 31.92
C PRO A 328 1.94 -5.68 30.59
N ARG A 329 1.55 -6.73 29.85
CA ARG A 329 2.13 -7.08 28.55
C ARG A 329 1.70 -6.08 27.46
N VAL A 330 0.44 -5.63 27.52
CA VAL A 330 -0.08 -4.58 26.63
C VAL A 330 0.62 -3.26 26.93
N GLN A 331 0.67 -2.84 28.20
CA GLN A 331 1.32 -1.56 28.56
C GLN A 331 2.82 -1.55 28.25
N SER A 332 3.52 -2.65 28.48
CA SER A 332 4.92 -2.82 28.09
C SER A 332 5.10 -2.60 26.59
N SER A 333 4.28 -3.27 25.77
CA SER A 333 4.35 -3.15 24.31
C SER A 333 4.01 -1.74 23.81
N VAL A 334 2.97 -1.10 24.36
CA VAL A 334 2.61 0.29 24.02
C VAL A 334 3.75 1.26 24.34
N CYS A 335 4.41 1.09 25.49
CA CYS A 335 5.56 1.92 25.85
C CYS A 335 6.74 1.71 24.90
N GLN A 336 6.98 0.47 24.47
CA GLN A 336 8.03 0.17 23.50
C GLN A 336 7.73 0.76 22.13
N ILE A 337 6.48 0.72 21.65
CA ILE A 337 6.09 1.38 20.39
C ILE A 337 6.51 2.86 20.42
N PHE A 338 6.07 3.63 21.42
CA PHE A 338 6.43 5.06 21.50
C PHE A 338 7.94 5.30 21.66
N ARG A 339 8.65 4.43 22.40
CA ARG A 339 10.10 4.54 22.55
C ARG A 339 10.81 4.33 21.22
N VAL A 340 10.46 3.27 20.52
CA VAL A 340 11.11 2.83 19.29
C VAL A 340 10.81 3.79 18.15
N THR A 341 9.54 4.16 17.93
CA THR A 341 9.18 5.13 16.89
C THR A 341 9.79 6.51 17.17
N GLY A 342 9.87 6.91 18.44
CA GLY A 342 10.53 8.16 18.86
C GLY A 342 12.05 8.21 18.59
N THR A 343 12.69 7.07 18.30
CA THR A 343 14.12 7.06 17.88
C THR A 343 14.30 7.46 16.41
N VAL A 344 13.25 7.33 15.60
CA VAL A 344 13.30 7.59 14.17
C VAL A 344 13.07 9.07 13.92
N LYS A 345 14.10 9.75 13.43
CA LYS A 345 14.03 11.17 13.10
C LYS A 345 13.58 11.37 11.67
N LYS A 346 12.68 12.33 11.46
CA LYS A 346 12.40 12.87 10.12
C LYS A 346 13.69 13.46 9.55
N GLN A 347 14.11 12.97 8.39
CA GLN A 347 15.31 13.45 7.73
C GLN A 347 14.99 14.67 6.88
N GLU A 348 15.83 15.71 6.95
CA GLU A 348 15.67 16.93 6.15
C GLU A 348 15.72 16.64 4.64
N SER A 349 16.41 15.57 4.24
CA SER A 349 16.57 15.13 2.85
C SER A 349 15.43 14.25 2.34
N SER A 350 14.56 13.73 3.21
CA SER A 350 13.42 12.89 2.84
C SER A 350 12.13 13.68 2.96
N GLU A 351 11.45 13.92 1.83
CA GLU A 351 10.13 14.56 1.84
C GLU A 351 9.08 13.69 2.56
N VAL A 352 9.35 12.38 2.70
CA VAL A 352 8.42 11.40 3.28
C VAL A 352 9.06 10.75 4.52
N GLY A 353 8.35 10.77 5.64
CA GLY A 353 8.76 10.08 6.87
C GLY A 353 8.49 8.58 6.80
N VAL A 354 8.99 7.82 7.79
CA VAL A 354 8.58 6.43 7.96
C VAL A 354 7.11 6.38 8.37
N PRO A 355 6.26 5.61 7.68
CA PRO A 355 4.84 5.65 7.93
C PRO A 355 4.45 4.72 9.09
N PHE A 356 4.45 5.25 10.32
CA PHE A 356 4.10 4.54 11.57
C PHE A 356 2.60 4.57 11.92
N PHE A 357 1.74 4.76 10.92
CA PHE A 357 0.29 4.95 11.12
C PHE A 357 -0.34 3.84 11.97
N VAL A 358 -0.13 2.57 11.63
CA VAL A 358 -0.76 1.44 12.30
C VAL A 358 -0.27 1.29 13.74
N GLN A 359 1.01 1.57 13.97
CA GLN A 359 1.65 1.52 15.27
C GLN A 359 1.06 2.60 16.19
N TYR A 360 0.90 3.83 15.70
CA TYR A 360 0.27 4.90 16.46
C TYR A 360 -1.22 4.69 16.67
N LEU A 361 -1.94 4.09 15.71
CA LEU A 361 -3.32 3.69 15.91
C LEU A 361 -3.43 2.69 17.07
N MET A 362 -2.68 1.58 17.03
CA MET A 362 -2.73 0.56 18.09
C MET A 362 -2.25 1.08 19.45
N ALA A 363 -1.16 1.85 19.48
CA ALA A 363 -0.69 2.48 20.71
C ALA A 363 -1.70 3.50 21.26
N GLY A 364 -2.37 4.25 20.38
CA GLY A 364 -3.42 5.22 20.73
C GLY A 364 -4.67 4.57 21.31
N ILE A 365 -5.12 3.45 20.74
CA ILE A 365 -6.23 2.64 21.28
C ILE A 365 -5.94 2.24 22.73
N CYS A 366 -4.71 1.84 23.01
CA CYS A 366 -4.29 1.33 24.32
C CYS A 366 -3.70 2.42 25.24
N ALA A 367 -3.72 3.70 24.83
CA ALA A 367 -3.08 4.79 25.55
C ALA A 367 -3.89 5.19 26.80
N ARG A 368 -3.26 5.01 27.97
CA ARG A 368 -3.86 5.37 29.26
C ARG A 368 -3.40 6.72 29.81
N SER A 369 -2.26 7.23 29.35
CA SER A 369 -1.76 8.55 29.75
C SER A 369 -2.10 9.60 28.70
N GLU A 370 -2.46 10.80 29.16
CA GLU A 370 -2.70 11.95 28.27
C GLU A 370 -1.48 12.29 27.40
N LYS A 371 -0.27 12.03 27.91
CA LYS A 371 0.96 12.16 27.14
C LYS A 371 0.98 11.24 25.91
N HIS A 372 0.68 9.95 26.11
CA HIS A 372 0.65 8.98 25.01
C HIS A 372 -0.48 9.27 24.02
N ARG A 373 -1.66 9.67 24.52
CA ARG A 373 -2.81 10.07 23.68
C ARG A 373 -2.45 11.24 22.79
N LYS A 374 -1.83 12.28 23.37
CA LYS A 374 -1.38 13.45 22.63
C LYS A 374 -0.39 13.08 21.51
N ILE A 375 0.61 12.24 21.80
CA ILE A 375 1.59 11.81 20.79
C ILE A 375 0.89 11.03 19.67
N ALA A 376 0.07 10.03 20.00
CA ALA A 376 -0.66 9.26 19.00
C ALA A 376 -1.54 10.16 18.11
N ARG A 377 -2.27 11.10 18.74
CA ARG A 377 -3.11 12.06 18.04
C ARG A 377 -2.32 12.96 17.10
N GLU A 378 -1.21 13.53 17.55
CA GLU A 378 -0.35 14.41 16.74
C GLU A 378 0.22 13.67 15.54
N GLN A 379 0.67 12.43 15.71
CA GLN A 379 1.25 11.62 14.64
C GLN A 379 0.19 11.15 13.64
N LEU A 380 -1.00 10.76 14.09
CA LEU A 380 -2.11 10.40 13.20
C LEU A 380 -2.65 11.59 12.39
N LEU A 381 -2.54 12.81 12.93
CA LEU A 381 -2.86 14.05 12.21
C LEU A 381 -1.77 14.46 11.20
N GLU A 382 -0.55 13.94 11.34
CA GLU A 382 0.54 14.29 10.43
C GLU A 382 0.32 13.62 9.07
N VAL A 383 -0.32 14.37 8.17
CA VAL A 383 -0.74 13.92 6.84
C VAL A 383 0.43 13.29 6.06
N SER A 384 1.68 13.77 6.24
CA SER A 384 2.88 13.23 5.58
C SER A 384 3.21 11.77 5.93
N GLU A 385 2.84 11.27 7.10
CA GLU A 385 3.08 9.87 7.50
C GLU A 385 1.99 8.92 6.99
N SER A 386 0.83 9.45 6.63
CA SER A 386 -0.31 8.69 6.07
C SER A 386 -0.30 8.54 4.55
N LYS A 387 0.55 9.28 3.82
CA LYS A 387 0.48 9.44 2.34
C LYS A 387 0.73 8.15 1.54
N ILE A 388 1.43 7.19 2.14
CA ILE A 388 1.76 5.90 1.54
C ILE A 388 0.73 4.82 1.90
N TRP A 389 0.01 5.00 3.02
CA TRP A 389 -0.97 4.05 3.50
C TRP A 389 -2.31 4.19 2.77
N LEU A 390 -3.05 3.09 2.74
CA LEU A 390 -4.39 3.03 2.14
C LEU A 390 -5.46 3.75 2.96
N MET A 391 -5.16 4.09 4.21
CA MET A 391 -6.08 4.72 5.16
C MET A 391 -5.46 6.00 5.71
N SER A 392 -6.27 7.06 5.86
CA SER A 392 -5.80 8.29 6.49
C SER A 392 -5.82 8.14 8.01
N GLY A 393 -4.69 8.41 8.66
CA GLY A 393 -4.63 8.47 10.12
C GLY A 393 -5.58 9.48 10.73
N VAL A 394 -5.85 10.57 10.00
CA VAL A 394 -6.76 11.65 10.38
C VAL A 394 -8.17 11.12 10.63
N ASP A 395 -8.61 10.13 9.85
CA ASP A 395 -9.97 9.62 9.96
C ASP A 395 -10.18 8.80 11.25
N PHE A 396 -9.12 8.23 11.83
CA PHE A 396 -9.20 7.50 13.10
C PHE A 396 -9.10 8.42 14.33
N VAL A 397 -8.72 9.70 14.17
CA VAL A 397 -8.62 10.62 15.31
C VAL A 397 -9.97 10.82 16.02
N PRO A 398 -11.10 11.05 15.32
CA PRO A 398 -12.42 11.10 15.97
C PRO A 398 -12.79 9.82 16.72
N VAL A 399 -12.38 8.65 16.23
CA VAL A 399 -12.60 7.36 16.90
C VAL A 399 -11.86 7.32 18.23
N LEU A 400 -10.59 7.71 18.23
CA LEU A 400 -9.77 7.75 19.43
C LEU A 400 -10.26 8.82 20.41
N ASP A 401 -10.63 10.01 19.92
CA ASP A 401 -11.19 11.08 20.75
C ASP A 401 -12.49 10.59 21.43
N HIS A 402 -13.39 9.89 20.71
CA HIS A 402 -14.57 9.28 21.32
C HIS A 402 -14.22 8.22 22.39
N LEU A 403 -13.25 7.35 22.11
CA LEU A 403 -12.79 6.32 23.05
C LEU A 403 -12.21 6.96 24.33
N TRP A 404 -11.33 7.95 24.17
CA TRP A 404 -10.61 8.61 25.27
C TRP A 404 -11.50 9.46 26.18
N HIS A 405 -12.56 10.06 25.63
CA HIS A 405 -13.54 10.81 26.41
C HIS A 405 -14.72 9.93 26.90
N GLY A 406 -14.85 8.72 26.37
CA GLY A 406 -15.87 7.73 26.73
C GLY A 406 -15.31 6.63 27.64
N ALA A 407 -15.19 5.41 27.10
CA ALA A 407 -14.82 4.22 27.87
C ALA A 407 -13.44 4.33 28.54
N ALA A 408 -12.50 5.06 27.93
CA ALA A 408 -11.15 5.25 28.46
C ALA A 408 -10.98 6.57 29.23
N ALA A 409 -12.07 7.27 29.60
CA ALA A 409 -11.99 8.53 30.33
C ALA A 409 -11.10 8.40 31.59
N ASN A 410 -10.27 9.41 31.86
CA ASN A 410 -9.32 9.41 32.99
C ASN A 410 -8.33 8.23 33.00
N GLY A 411 -7.99 7.66 31.84
CA GLY A 411 -7.04 6.55 31.72
C GLY A 411 -7.58 5.21 32.20
N GLN A 412 -8.91 5.06 32.26
CA GLN A 412 -9.56 3.79 32.57
C GLN A 412 -9.19 2.71 31.55
N PRO A 413 -9.06 1.45 32.00
CA PRO A 413 -8.77 0.35 31.10
C PRO A 413 -9.92 0.09 30.13
N ILE A 414 -9.58 -0.27 28.90
CA ILE A 414 -10.54 -0.66 27.86
C ILE A 414 -10.21 -2.03 27.29
N LYS A 415 -11.23 -2.69 26.74
CA LYS A 415 -11.07 -3.91 25.93
C LYS A 415 -11.19 -3.58 24.44
N TRP A 416 -10.84 -4.53 23.59
CA TRP A 416 -11.03 -4.41 22.13
C TRP A 416 -12.47 -4.04 21.75
N SER A 417 -13.47 -4.58 22.45
CA SER A 417 -14.89 -4.26 22.24
C SER A 417 -15.25 -2.78 22.45
N ASP A 418 -14.55 -2.08 23.34
CA ASP A 418 -14.80 -0.65 23.59
C ASP A 418 -14.25 0.22 22.46
N TYR A 419 -13.10 -0.16 21.90
CA TYR A 419 -12.60 0.40 20.65
C TYR A 419 -13.58 0.19 19.51
N MET A 420 -14.08 -1.04 19.36
CA MET A 420 -15.06 -1.39 18.31
C MET A 420 -16.31 -0.52 18.36
N ARG A 421 -16.88 -0.33 19.57
CA ARG A 421 -18.04 0.54 19.76
C ARG A 421 -17.75 2.00 19.36
N SER A 422 -16.57 2.50 19.72
CA SER A 422 -16.15 3.86 19.34
C SER A 422 -15.95 4.00 17.83
N ARG A 423 -15.35 2.98 17.20
CA ARG A 423 -15.17 2.91 15.75
C ARG A 423 -16.51 2.89 15.04
N GLU A 424 -17.45 2.06 15.45
CA GLU A 424 -18.79 1.99 14.85
C GLU A 424 -19.57 3.30 14.97
N THR A 425 -19.38 4.02 16.09
CA THR A 425 -20.04 5.30 16.33
C THR A 425 -19.47 6.40 15.43
N MET A 426 -18.14 6.47 15.28
CA MET A 426 -17.46 7.58 14.61
C MET A 426 -17.13 7.31 13.14
N LEU A 427 -16.94 6.04 12.78
CA LEU A 427 -16.65 5.54 11.44
C LEU A 427 -17.55 4.33 11.13
N PRO A 428 -18.86 4.56 10.94
CA PRO A 428 -19.78 3.49 10.57
C PRO A 428 -19.36 2.91 9.23
N VAL A 429 -19.24 1.58 9.20
CA VAL A 429 -19.02 0.82 7.97
C VAL A 429 -20.36 0.23 7.59
N VAL A 430 -20.79 0.46 6.35
CA VAL A 430 -22.00 -0.19 5.83
C VAL A 430 -21.70 -1.68 5.64
N THR A 431 -22.16 -2.49 6.60
CA THR A 431 -22.02 -3.96 6.57
C THR A 431 -22.99 -4.62 5.63
#